data_AF-A0A6B3I5V3-F1
#
_entry.id   AF-A0A6B3I5V3-F1
#
_cell.length_a   1.000
_cell.length_b   1.000
_cell.length_c   1.000
_cell.angle_alpha   90.00
_cell.angle_beta   90.00
_cell.angle_gamma   90.00
#
_symmetry.space_group_name_H-M   'P 1'
#
loop_
_entity.id
_entity.type
_entity.pdbx_description
1 polymer ?
#
loop_
_entity_poly.entity_id
_entity_poly.type
_entity_poly.pdbx_seq_one_letter_code
_entity_poly.pdbx_strand_id
1 'polypeptide(L)'
;TCPPDLGLMMQEADAAVLIGDAALRANLHDAPRLGLQVHDLGQMWKEWTGLPFVFAVWAARKDFLAAHPETAAKVHEAFLASRDLSLEEVTKVAEQAARWEAFDAKVLEQYFTTLDFRFGPDQLAGVREFARRTGPDTGYPADVHVELLGG
;
A
#
# COMPACT_ATOMS: atom_id res chain seq x y z
N THR A 1 -12.32 -17.86 -9.04
CA THR A 1 -11.29 -16.96 -8.49
C THR A 1 -10.25 -17.82 -7.81
N CYS A 2 -8.99 -17.75 -8.23
CA CYS A 2 -7.91 -18.48 -7.57
C CYS A 2 -7.61 -17.78 -6.23
N PRO A 3 -7.51 -18.50 -5.10
CA PRO A 3 -7.06 -17.90 -3.85
C PRO A 3 -5.64 -17.32 -4.04
N PRO A 4 -5.23 -16.28 -3.27
CA PRO A 4 -3.89 -15.69 -3.38
C PRO A 4 -2.82 -16.60 -2.76
N ASP A 5 -2.70 -17.80 -3.30
CA ASP A 5 -1.72 -18.84 -2.97
C ASP A 5 -0.80 -19.00 -4.16
N LEU A 6 0.48 -18.67 -3.99
CA LEU A 6 1.45 -18.69 -5.09
C LEU A 6 1.56 -20.07 -5.73
N GLY A 7 1.53 -21.14 -4.92
CA GLY A 7 1.68 -22.51 -5.42
C GLY A 7 0.52 -22.92 -6.33
N LEU A 8 -0.71 -22.57 -5.97
CA LEU A 8 -1.90 -22.82 -6.79
C LEU A 8 -1.93 -21.93 -8.04
N MET A 9 -1.62 -20.63 -7.90
CA MET A 9 -1.61 -19.70 -9.02
C MET A 9 -0.61 -20.11 -10.11
N MET A 10 0.57 -20.59 -9.72
CA MET A 10 1.60 -21.05 -10.65
C MET A 10 1.29 -22.40 -11.33
N GLN A 11 0.25 -23.12 -10.90
CA GLN A 11 -0.25 -24.30 -11.62
C GLN A 11 -1.18 -23.91 -12.78
N GLU A 12 -1.83 -22.75 -12.69
CA GLU A 12 -2.83 -22.29 -13.66
C GLU A 12 -2.30 -21.21 -14.61
N ALA A 13 -1.19 -20.55 -14.27
CA ALA A 13 -0.64 -19.43 -15.03
C ALA A 13 0.89 -19.36 -14.99
N ASP A 14 1.46 -18.67 -15.98
CA ASP A 14 2.92 -18.43 -16.08
C ASP A 14 3.43 -17.40 -15.06
N ALA A 15 2.54 -16.58 -14.48
CA ALA A 15 2.87 -15.55 -13.50
C ALA A 15 1.70 -15.25 -12.57
N ALA A 16 2.01 -14.70 -11.39
CA ALA A 16 1.04 -14.32 -10.37
C ALA A 16 1.25 -12.87 -9.91
N VAL A 17 0.16 -12.15 -9.65
CA VAL A 17 0.19 -10.85 -8.96
C VAL A 17 -0.41 -11.03 -7.58
N LEU A 18 0.36 -10.68 -6.55
CA LEU A 18 0.00 -10.82 -5.14
C LEU A 18 0.17 -9.47 -4.44
N ILE A 19 -0.63 -9.24 -3.38
CA ILE A 19 -0.50 -8.08 -2.49
C ILE A 19 -0.59 -8.53 -1.02
N GLY A 20 -0.21 -7.65 -0.09
CA GLY A 20 -0.30 -7.89 1.35
C GLY A 20 0.54 -9.08 1.81
N ASP A 21 0.08 -9.78 2.84
CA ASP A 21 0.84 -10.85 3.50
C ASP A 21 1.15 -12.03 2.57
N ALA A 22 0.29 -12.30 1.58
CA ALA A 22 0.54 -13.31 0.56
C ALA A 22 1.75 -12.94 -0.32
N ALA A 23 1.89 -11.66 -0.69
CA ALA A 23 3.05 -11.18 -1.43
C ALA A 23 4.33 -11.20 -0.58
N LEU A 24 4.22 -10.81 0.70
CA LEU A 24 5.36 -10.83 1.61
C LEU A 24 5.86 -12.27 1.84
N ARG A 25 4.96 -13.23 2.03
CA ARG A 25 5.28 -14.66 2.13
C ARG A 25 5.87 -15.20 0.84
N ALA A 26 5.27 -14.85 -0.30
CA ALA A 26 5.77 -15.24 -1.61
C ALA A 26 7.21 -14.76 -1.84
N ASN A 27 7.48 -13.49 -1.53
CA ASN A 27 8.80 -12.88 -1.73
C ASN A 27 9.87 -13.52 -0.83
N LEU A 28 9.55 -13.74 0.45
CA LEU A 28 10.54 -14.17 1.44
C LEU A 28 10.76 -15.69 1.50
N HIS A 29 9.74 -16.49 1.15
CA HIS A 29 9.78 -17.94 1.36
C HIS A 29 9.45 -18.74 0.11
N ASP A 30 8.28 -18.53 -0.49
CA ASP A 30 7.79 -19.46 -1.52
C ASP A 30 8.52 -19.31 -2.86
N ALA A 31 8.73 -18.09 -3.33
CA ALA A 31 9.40 -17.86 -4.61
C ALA A 31 10.85 -18.36 -4.63
N PRO A 32 11.71 -18.09 -3.62
CA PRO A 32 13.05 -18.68 -3.55
C PRO A 32 13.00 -20.22 -3.52
N ARG A 33 12.07 -20.81 -2.76
CA ARG A 33 11.90 -22.27 -2.65
C ARG A 33 11.48 -22.91 -3.98
N LEU A 34 10.67 -22.21 -4.76
CA LEU A 34 10.16 -22.65 -6.06
C LEU A 34 11.05 -22.22 -7.23
N GLY A 35 12.15 -21.50 -6.99
CA GLY A 35 13.05 -20.99 -8.04
C GLY A 35 12.41 -19.91 -8.92
N LEU A 36 11.43 -19.18 -8.39
CA LEU A 36 10.70 -18.14 -9.11
C LEU A 36 11.38 -16.78 -8.98
N GLN A 37 11.22 -15.95 -10.02
CA GLN A 37 11.61 -14.54 -9.97
C GLN A 37 10.51 -13.71 -9.28
N VAL A 38 10.93 -12.75 -8.46
CA VAL A 38 10.02 -11.81 -7.79
C VAL A 38 10.31 -10.41 -8.30
N HIS A 39 9.25 -9.72 -8.71
CA HIS A 39 9.31 -8.33 -9.17
C HIS A 39 8.51 -7.43 -8.22
N ASP A 40 9.17 -6.42 -7.66
CA ASP A 40 8.51 -5.40 -6.85
C ASP A 40 7.89 -4.33 -7.75
N LEU A 41 6.56 -4.25 -7.77
CA LEU A 41 5.83 -3.31 -8.63
C LEU A 41 6.06 -1.84 -8.23
N GLY A 42 6.31 -1.56 -6.95
CA GLY A 42 6.67 -0.22 -6.48
C GLY A 42 8.06 0.19 -6.98
N GLN A 43 9.02 -0.73 -6.96
CA GLN A 43 10.35 -0.51 -7.53
C GLN A 43 10.28 -0.32 -9.06
N MET A 44 9.59 -1.20 -9.79
CA MET A 44 9.44 -1.09 -11.24
C MET A 44 8.79 0.25 -11.64
N TRP A 45 7.79 0.69 -10.90
CA TRP A 45 7.17 2.02 -11.10
C TRP A 45 8.18 3.15 -10.89
N LYS A 46 8.97 3.08 -9.81
CA LYS A 46 9.99 4.07 -9.48
C LYS A 46 11.09 4.13 -10.54
N GLU A 47 11.54 2.98 -11.04
CA GLU A 47 12.52 2.88 -12.13
C GLU A 47 11.98 3.47 -13.44
N TRP A 48 10.70 3.23 -13.73
CA TRP A 48 10.09 3.71 -14.97
C TRP A 48 9.76 5.20 -14.97
N THR A 49 9.27 5.73 -13.85
CA THR A 49 8.69 7.08 -13.77
C THR A 49 9.50 8.05 -12.94
N GLY A 50 10.38 7.56 -12.06
CA GLY A 50 11.04 8.36 -11.03
C GLY A 50 10.13 8.79 -9.88
N LEU A 51 8.84 8.43 -9.87
CA LEU A 51 7.85 8.87 -8.88
C LEU A 51 7.59 7.79 -7.81
N PRO A 52 7.14 8.16 -6.60
CA PRO A 52 6.55 7.19 -5.67
C PRO A 52 5.22 6.65 -6.20
N PHE A 53 4.76 5.54 -5.65
CA PHE A 53 3.45 4.95 -5.95
C PHE A 53 2.55 4.99 -4.72
N VAL A 54 1.24 5.22 -4.90
CA VAL A 54 0.23 5.23 -3.83
C VAL A 54 -0.78 4.12 -4.11
N PHE A 55 -0.75 3.06 -3.29
CA PHE A 55 -1.66 1.92 -3.44
C PHE A 55 -3.05 2.19 -2.86
N ALA A 56 -3.13 2.95 -1.76
CA ALA A 56 -4.38 3.21 -1.06
C ALA A 56 -4.35 4.56 -0.35
N VAL A 57 -5.54 5.11 -0.08
CA VAL A 57 -5.76 6.34 0.69
C VAL A 57 -6.87 6.12 1.70
N TRP A 58 -6.82 6.87 2.80
CA TRP A 58 -7.98 7.07 3.66
C TRP A 58 -8.85 8.20 3.10
N ALA A 59 -10.16 7.97 3.00
CA ALA A 59 -11.10 8.95 2.49
C ALA A 59 -12.40 8.93 3.28
N ALA A 60 -13.02 10.10 3.44
CA ALA A 60 -14.38 10.24 3.95
C ALA A 60 -15.35 10.50 2.79
N ARG A 61 -16.58 9.99 2.90
CA ARG A 61 -17.63 10.34 1.94
C ARG A 61 -17.97 11.82 2.07
N LYS A 62 -18.25 12.48 0.94
CA LYS A 62 -18.55 13.93 0.89
C LYS A 62 -19.77 14.32 1.73
N ASP A 63 -20.82 13.51 1.73
CA ASP A 63 -22.03 13.74 2.50
C ASP A 63 -21.78 13.65 4.01
N PHE A 64 -20.99 12.68 4.45
CA PHE A 64 -20.56 12.56 5.84
C PHE A 64 -19.69 13.75 6.27
N LEU A 65 -18.72 14.14 5.43
CA LEU A 65 -17.86 15.28 5.72
C LEU A 65 -18.66 16.59 5.84
N ALA A 66 -19.66 16.80 4.97
CA ALA A 66 -20.54 17.96 5.04
C ALA A 66 -21.44 17.96 6.29
N ALA A 67 -21.94 16.79 6.69
CA ALA A 67 -22.82 16.65 7.85
C ALA A 67 -22.06 16.70 9.20
N HIS A 68 -20.82 16.20 9.23
CA HIS A 68 -20.04 15.99 10.45
C HIS A 68 -18.57 16.46 10.32
N PRO A 69 -18.32 17.74 9.97
CA PRO A 69 -16.97 18.22 9.67
C PRO A 69 -16.01 18.10 10.86
N GLU A 70 -16.48 18.43 12.07
CA GLU A 70 -15.64 18.32 13.29
C GLU A 70 -15.27 16.87 13.61
N THR A 71 -16.20 15.92 13.40
CA THR A 71 -15.93 14.50 13.61
C THR A 71 -14.91 13.99 12.60
N ALA A 72 -15.06 14.35 11.32
CA ALA A 72 -14.11 13.97 10.28
C ALA A 72 -12.70 14.53 10.57
N ALA A 73 -12.59 15.79 11.03
CA ALA A 73 -11.33 16.39 11.44
C ALA A 73 -10.67 15.64 12.60
N LYS A 74 -11.42 15.33 13.67
CA LYS A 74 -10.91 14.57 14.83
C LYS A 74 -10.45 13.17 14.45
N VAL A 75 -11.17 12.48 13.57
CA VAL A 75 -10.78 11.15 13.09
C VAL A 75 -9.49 11.24 12.26
N HIS A 76 -9.38 12.25 11.38
CA HIS A 76 -8.17 12.48 10.61
C HIS A 76 -6.95 12.74 11.51
N GLU A 77 -7.06 13.64 12.49
CA GLU A 77 -6.01 13.91 13.47
C GLU A 77 -5.62 12.66 14.27
N ALA A 78 -6.59 11.86 14.69
CA ALA A 78 -6.34 10.61 15.40
C ALA A 78 -5.57 9.59 14.52
N PHE A 79 -5.87 9.49 13.23
CA PHE A 79 -5.11 8.65 12.30
C PHE A 79 -3.67 9.13 12.13
N LEU A 80 -3.46 10.45 12.00
CA LEU A 80 -2.12 11.02 11.88
C LEU A 80 -1.29 10.73 13.14
N ALA A 81 -1.84 11.04 14.32
CA ALA A 81 -1.16 10.79 15.59
C ALA A 81 -0.86 9.29 15.80
N SER A 82 -1.80 8.41 15.44
CA SER A 82 -1.62 6.95 15.58
C SER A 82 -0.56 6.41 14.60
N ARG A 83 -0.54 6.91 13.36
CA ARG A 83 0.50 6.58 12.37
C ARG A 83 1.86 7.02 12.90
N ASP A 84 1.99 8.27 13.34
CA ASP A 84 3.27 8.84 13.76
C ASP A 84 3.83 8.05 14.96
N LEU A 85 2.99 7.74 15.95
CA LEU A 85 3.38 6.88 17.06
C LEU A 85 3.78 5.46 16.60
N SER A 86 3.08 4.87 15.63
CA SER A 86 3.40 3.53 15.11
C SER A 86 4.76 3.48 14.42
N LEU A 87 5.20 4.59 13.82
CA LEU A 87 6.51 4.71 13.17
C LEU A 87 7.62 4.95 14.20
N GLU A 88 7.35 5.78 15.22
CA GLU A 88 8.26 5.99 16.35
C GLU A 88 8.50 4.70 17.14
N GLU A 89 7.46 3.89 17.31
CA GLU A 89 7.49 2.62 18.06
C GLU A 89 7.54 1.38 17.16
N VAL A 90 8.04 1.50 15.92
CA VAL A 90 7.97 0.42 14.92
C VAL A 90 8.54 -0.91 15.39
N THR A 91 9.61 -0.90 16.19
CA THR A 91 10.19 -2.11 16.79
C THR A 91 9.18 -2.84 17.69
N LYS A 92 8.43 -2.11 18.52
CA LYS A 92 7.40 -2.71 19.39
C LYS A 92 6.25 -3.31 18.58
N VAL A 93 5.83 -2.60 17.52
CA VAL A 93 4.79 -3.07 16.60
C VAL A 93 5.21 -4.38 15.94
N ALA A 94 6.45 -4.43 15.45
CA ALA A 94 7.02 -5.62 14.82
C ALA A 94 7.16 -6.80 15.79
N GLU A 95 7.66 -6.58 17.01
CA GLU A 95 7.74 -7.60 18.06
C GLU A 95 6.37 -8.16 18.46
N GLN A 96 5.35 -7.30 18.52
CA GLN A 96 4.00 -7.73 18.84
C GLN A 96 3.38 -8.55 17.70
N ALA A 97 3.55 -8.10 16.45
CA ALA A 97 3.02 -8.79 15.28
C ALA A 97 3.70 -10.16 15.07
N ALA A 98 5.01 -10.26 15.26
CA ALA A 98 5.77 -11.50 15.12
C ALA A 98 5.34 -12.64 16.07
N ARG A 99 4.55 -12.35 17.12
CA ARG A 99 3.99 -13.38 18.01
C ARG A 99 2.88 -14.20 17.35
N TRP A 100 2.25 -13.66 16.31
CA TRP A 100 1.08 -14.24 15.65
C TRP A 100 1.30 -14.46 14.16
N GLU A 101 2.24 -13.73 13.57
CA GLU A 101 2.61 -13.86 12.17
C GLU A 101 3.69 -14.91 11.93
N ALA A 102 3.78 -15.39 10.69
CA ALA A 102 4.82 -16.33 10.26
C ALA A 102 6.19 -15.66 10.05
N PHE A 103 6.27 -14.34 10.20
CA PHE A 103 7.46 -13.53 9.96
C PHE A 103 8.11 -13.14 11.28
N ASP A 104 9.44 -13.17 11.33
CA ASP A 104 10.16 -12.67 12.50
C ASP A 104 10.05 -11.13 12.63
N ALA A 105 10.28 -10.63 13.84
CA ALA A 105 10.15 -9.21 14.15
C ALA A 105 11.08 -8.34 13.29
N LYS A 106 12.28 -8.81 12.94
CA LYS A 106 13.24 -8.03 12.16
C LYS A 106 12.76 -7.85 10.72
N VAL A 107 12.21 -8.89 10.12
CA VAL A 107 11.57 -8.86 8.80
C VAL A 107 10.39 -7.89 8.79
N LEU A 108 9.52 -7.97 9.80
CA LEU A 108 8.36 -7.09 9.92
C LEU A 108 8.76 -5.63 10.13
N GLU A 109 9.77 -5.37 10.95
CA GLU A 109 10.33 -4.03 11.15
C GLU A 109 10.90 -3.45 9.85
N GLN A 110 11.66 -4.25 9.09
CA GLN A 110 12.17 -3.84 7.78
C GLN A 110 11.01 -3.55 6.80
N TYR A 111 9.97 -4.39 6.81
CA TYR A 111 8.79 -4.18 5.98
C TYR A 111 8.05 -2.88 6.35
N PHE A 112 7.75 -2.67 7.63
CA PHE A 112 7.04 -1.48 8.10
C PHE A 112 7.83 -0.19 7.87
N THR A 113 9.16 -0.23 7.94
CA THR A 113 10.03 0.92 7.63
C THR A 113 10.23 1.14 6.13
N THR A 114 9.91 0.15 5.28
CA THR A 114 9.91 0.30 3.82
C THR A 114 8.63 0.97 3.32
N LEU A 115 7.50 0.77 4.02
CA LEU A 115 6.24 1.41 3.67
C LEU A 115 6.30 2.94 3.87
N ASP A 116 5.82 3.68 2.87
CA ASP A 116 5.68 5.14 2.95
C ASP A 116 4.22 5.53 3.21
N PHE A 117 3.93 5.97 4.44
CA PHE A 117 2.60 6.42 4.88
C PHE A 117 2.36 7.93 4.72
N ARG A 118 3.25 8.64 4.03
CA ARG A 118 3.07 10.07 3.73
C ARG A 118 2.09 10.24 2.58
N PHE A 119 1.45 11.41 2.52
CA PHE A 119 0.57 11.77 1.40
C PHE A 119 0.72 13.27 1.09
N GLY A 120 1.90 13.64 0.60
CA GLY A 120 2.26 15.00 0.24
C GLY A 120 2.32 15.24 -1.28
N PRO A 121 2.98 16.33 -1.72
CA PRO A 121 3.07 16.70 -3.13
C PRO A 121 3.66 15.61 -4.03
N ASP A 122 4.69 14.90 -3.56
CA ASP A 122 5.36 13.83 -4.33
C ASP A 122 4.42 12.62 -4.52
N GLN A 123 3.71 12.22 -3.46
CA GLN A 123 2.72 11.14 -3.53
C GLN A 123 1.55 11.53 -4.43
N LEU A 124 1.09 12.78 -4.36
CA LEU A 124 0.06 13.30 -5.26
C LEU A 124 0.52 13.36 -6.71
N ALA A 125 1.80 13.65 -6.98
CA ALA A 125 2.36 13.55 -8.33
C ALA A 125 2.32 12.11 -8.84
N GLY A 126 2.64 11.13 -7.99
CA GLY A 126 2.48 9.70 -8.30
C GLY A 126 1.03 9.33 -8.65
N VAL A 127 0.05 9.76 -7.83
CA VAL A 127 -1.39 9.53 -8.09
C VAL A 127 -1.82 10.11 -9.44
N ARG A 128 -1.45 11.37 -9.71
CA ARG A 128 -1.81 12.03 -10.98
C ARG A 128 -1.20 11.32 -12.17
N GLU A 129 0.07 10.91 -12.08
CA GLU A 129 0.73 10.23 -13.18
C GLU A 129 0.15 8.84 -13.44
N PHE A 130 -0.21 8.10 -12.38
CA PHE A 130 -0.95 6.85 -12.53
C PHE A 130 -2.30 7.09 -13.21
N ALA A 131 -3.11 8.00 -12.68
CA ALA A 131 -4.43 8.30 -13.21
C ALA A 131 -4.41 8.78 -14.66
N ARG A 132 -3.40 9.59 -15.03
CA ARG A 132 -3.21 10.04 -16.41
C ARG A 132 -2.97 8.90 -17.38
N ARG A 133 -2.22 7.88 -16.96
CA ARG A 133 -1.87 6.72 -17.80
C ARG A 133 -3.02 5.72 -17.93
N THR A 134 -3.76 5.49 -16.86
CA THR A 134 -4.77 4.42 -16.79
C THR A 134 -6.20 4.91 -16.99
N GLY A 135 -6.49 6.19 -16.75
CA GLY A 135 -7.83 6.76 -16.84
C GLY A 135 -8.60 6.41 -18.12
N PRO A 136 -8.00 6.53 -19.33
CA PRO A 136 -8.66 6.18 -20.59
C PRO A 136 -9.25 4.76 -20.63
N ASP A 137 -8.67 3.81 -19.89
CA ASP A 137 -9.02 2.39 -19.94
C ASP A 137 -9.66 1.86 -18.63
N THR A 138 -9.82 2.70 -17.59
CA THR A 138 -10.21 2.25 -16.24
C THR A 138 -11.43 2.95 -15.65
N GLY A 139 -12.10 3.81 -16.42
CA GLY A 139 -13.42 4.33 -16.06
C GLY A 139 -13.42 5.62 -15.23
N TYR A 140 -12.33 6.40 -15.25
CA TYR A 140 -12.26 7.74 -14.67
C TYR A 140 -11.41 8.67 -15.56
N PRO A 141 -11.59 10.02 -15.47
CA PRO A 141 -10.82 10.96 -16.28
C PRO A 141 -9.31 10.89 -16.00
N ALA A 142 -8.50 11.05 -17.05
CA ALA A 142 -7.04 11.10 -16.94
C ALA A 142 -6.53 12.27 -16.06
N ASP A 143 -7.35 13.30 -15.90
CA ASP A 143 -7.12 14.49 -15.08
C ASP A 143 -8.02 14.54 -13.84
N VAL A 144 -8.46 13.36 -13.34
CA VAL A 144 -9.33 13.25 -12.16
C VAL A 144 -8.81 14.08 -10.98
N HIS A 145 -9.70 14.88 -10.40
CA HIS A 145 -9.38 15.76 -9.29
C HIS A 145 -9.41 14.99 -7.96
N VAL A 146 -8.33 15.11 -7.19
CA VAL A 146 -8.23 14.59 -5.82
C VAL A 146 -8.39 15.75 -4.84
N GLU A 147 -9.52 15.77 -4.14
CA GLU A 147 -9.85 16.76 -3.12
C GLU A 147 -9.25 16.32 -1.77
N LEU A 148 -8.44 17.18 -1.15
CA LEU A 148 -7.81 16.90 0.14
C LEU A 148 -8.65 17.46 1.29
N LEU A 149 -8.67 16.75 2.41
CA LEU A 149 -9.32 17.25 3.62
C LEU A 149 -8.60 18.50 4.14
N GLY A 150 -9.32 19.61 4.25
CA GLY A 150 -8.76 20.89 4.71
C GLY A 150 -8.08 21.74 3.62
N GLY A 151 -8.20 21.34 2.34
CA GLY A 151 -7.83 22.15 1.17
C GLY A 151 -8.99 22.94 0.58
#